data_AF-A0A8J6VWR2-F1
#
_entry.id   AF-A0A8J6VWR2-F1
#
_cell.length_a   1.000
_cell.length_b   1.000
_cell.length_c   1.000
_cell.angle_alpha   90.00
_cell.angle_beta   90.00
_cell.angle_gamma   90.00
#
_symmetry.space_group_name_H-M   'P 1'
#
loop_
_entity.id
_entity.type
_entity.pdbx_description
1 polymer ?
#
loop_
_entity_poly.entity_id
_entity_poly.type
_entity_poly.pdbx_seq_one_letter_code
_entity_poly.pdbx_strand_id
1 'polypeptide(L)' 'MSQPYYDSNLREEEWQRITPLLPSQKPVGKLREVSLREVLNAIFYRPTRCATSFRW' A
#
# COMPACT_ATOMS: atom_id res chain seq x y z
N MET A 1 -10.10 3.99 -13.48
CA MET A 1 -10.68 3.90 -12.12
C MET A 1 -9.82 4.74 -11.20
N SER A 2 -10.38 5.69 -10.46
CA SER A 2 -9.62 6.44 -9.45
C SER A 2 -9.36 5.54 -8.25
N GLN A 3 -8.09 5.42 -7.83
CA GLN A 3 -7.78 4.69 -6.60
C GLN A 3 -8.15 5.55 -5.38
N PRO A 4 -8.85 4.99 -4.38
CA PRO A 4 -9.13 5.71 -3.15
C PRO A 4 -7.83 6.06 -2.41
N TYR A 5 -7.72 7.30 -1.97
CA TYR A 5 -6.60 7.75 -1.15
C TYR A 5 -6.93 7.54 0.34
N TYR A 6 -6.02 6.88 1.04
CA TYR A 6 -6.10 6.66 2.49
C TYR A 6 -4.88 7.27 3.17
N ASP A 7 -5.03 7.72 4.41
CA ASP A 7 -3.94 8.27 5.22
C ASP A 7 -2.80 7.25 5.46
N SER A 8 -3.11 5.95 5.34
CA SER A 8 -2.14 4.86 5.45
C SER A 8 -1.39 4.55 4.15
N ASN A 9 -1.69 5.25 3.04
CA ASN A 9 -0.99 5.04 1.78
C ASN A 9 0.44 5.60 1.84
N LEU A 10 1.38 4.88 1.23
CA LEU A 10 2.78 5.28 1.21
C LEU A 10 2.99 6.58 0.43
N ARG A 11 3.67 7.54 1.05
CA ARG A 11 4.15 8.77 0.41
C ARG A 11 5.34 8.47 -0.49
N GLU A 12 5.68 9.41 -1.37
CA GLU A 12 6.78 9.23 -2.33
C GLU A 12 8.13 9.03 -1.64
N GLU A 13 8.40 9.80 -0.59
CA GLU A 13 9.61 9.67 0.23
C GLU A 13 9.76 8.31 0.91
N GLU A 14 8.65 7.72 1.38
CA GLU A 14 8.61 6.40 2.00
C GLU A 14 8.80 5.32 0.93
N TRP A 15 8.14 5.51 -0.22
CA TRP A 15 8.27 4.62 -1.36
C TRP A 15 9.70 4.55 -1.89
N GLN A 16 10.42 5.67 -1.96
CA GLN A 16 11.83 5.71 -2.38
C GLN A 16 12.75 4.90 -1.45
N ARG A 17 12.43 4.83 -0.15
CA ARG A 17 13.19 4.02 0.82
C ARG A 17 12.88 2.53 0.70
N ILE A 18 11.63 2.17 0.38
CA ILE A 18 11.17 0.77 0.29
C ILE A 18 11.54 0.14 -1.06
N THR A 19 11.40 0.88 -2.16
CA THR A 19 11.64 0.41 -3.54
C THR A 19 12.94 -0.38 -3.72
N PRO A 20 14.12 0.08 -3.23
CA PRO A 20 15.37 -0.67 -3.41
C PRO A 20 15.41 -2.01 -2.66
N LEU A 21 14.53 -2.21 -1.67
CA LEU A 21 14.44 -3.45 -0.90
C LEU A 21 13.49 -4.47 -1.54
N LEU A 22 12.69 -4.04 -2.53
CA LEU A 22 11.73 -4.91 -3.21
C LEU A 22 12.43 -5.76 -4.26
N PRO A 23 11.97 -7.00 -4.48
CA PRO A 23 12.52 -7.84 -5.54
C PRO A 23 12.20 -7.21 -6.91
N SER A 24 13.15 -7.34 -7.83
CA SER A 24 12.93 -6.95 -9.23
C SER A 24 11.76 -7.72 -9.86
N GLN A 25 11.33 -7.25 -11.01
CA GLN A 25 10.30 -7.93 -11.79
C GLN A 25 10.82 -9.33 -12.18
N LYS A 26 9.95 -10.34 -12.07
CA LYS A 26 10.32 -11.69 -12.46
C LYS A 26 10.60 -11.72 -13.97
N PRO A 27 11.74 -12.29 -14.41
CA PRO A 27 12.07 -12.35 -15.84
C PRO A 27 11.23 -13.39 -16.61
N VAL A 28 10.69 -14.39 -15.90
CA VAL A 28 9.92 -15.50 -16.47
C VAL A 28 8.76 -15.91 -15.56
N GLY A 29 7.82 -16.67 -16.13
CA GLY A 29 6.61 -17.15 -15.43
C GLY A 29 5.46 -16.13 -15.49
N LYS A 30 4.45 -16.29 -14.62
CA LYS A 30 3.33 -15.35 -14.58
C LYS A 30 3.82 -13.99 -14.10
N LEU A 31 3.74 -13.00 -15.00
CA LEU A 31 4.08 -11.62 -14.71
C LEU A 31 3.07 -11.04 -13.69
N ARG A 32 3.55 -10.10 -12.87
CA ARG A 32 2.71 -9.36 -11.95
C ARG A 32 1.88 -8.35 -12.75
N GLU A 33 0.57 -8.34 -12.52
CA GLU A 33 -0.36 -7.39 -13.16
C GLU A 33 -0.57 -6.13 -12.31
N VAL A 34 -0.30 -6.20 -11.00
CA VAL A 34 -0.52 -5.13 -10.02
C VAL A 34 0.81 -4.55 -9.55
N SER A 35 0.84 -3.23 -9.31
CA SER A 35 2.03 -2.55 -8.80
C SER A 35 2.32 -2.95 -7.34
N LEU A 36 3.61 -3.05 -6.97
CA LEU A 36 3.99 -3.40 -5.59
C LEU A 36 3.56 -2.32 -4.59
N ARG A 37 3.50 -1.05 -5.01
CA ARG A 37 3.02 0.06 -4.17
C ARG A 37 1.57 -0.13 -3.79
N GLU A 38 0.72 -0.54 -4.73
CA GLU A 38 -0.69 -0.83 -4.46
C GLU A 38 -0.86 -1.99 -3.48
N VAL A 39 -0.06 -3.05 -3.64
CA VAL A 39 -0.06 -4.18 -2.71
C VAL A 39 0.32 -3.73 -1.30
N LEU A 40 1.37 -2.90 -1.15
CA LEU A 40 1.76 -2.38 0.15
C LEU A 40 0.71 -1.44 0.76
N ASN A 41 0.10 -0.57 -0.05
CA ASN A 41 -0.99 0.29 0.41
C ASN A 41 -2.18 -0.56 0.93
N ALA A 42 -2.50 -1.66 0.26
CA ALA A 42 -3.53 -2.59 0.70
C ALA A 42 -3.15 -3.33 1.99
N ILE A 43 -1.90 -3.75 2.15
CA ILE A 43 -1.40 -4.39 3.39
C ILE A 43 -1.40 -3.41 4.58
N PHE A 44 -0.96 -2.17 4.36
CA PHE A 44 -0.91 -1.13 5.39
C PHE A 44 -2.25 -0.44 5.62
N TYR A 45 -3.30 -0.84 4.90
CA TYR A 45 -4.62 -0.25 5.03
C TYR A 45 -5.07 -0.27 6.49
N ARG A 46 -5.20 0.93 7.06
CA ARG A 46 -5.68 1.12 8.42
C ARG A 46 -6.86 2.08 8.37
N PRO A 47 -8.09 1.63 8.63
CA PRO A 47 -9.21 2.55 8.77
C PRO A 47 -8.93 3.46 9.97
N THR A 48 -8.98 4.78 9.74
CA THR A 48 -8.92 5.77 10.80
C THR A 48 -10.06 5.45 11.78
N ARG A 49 -9.71 5.13 13.03
CA ARG A 49 -10.75 4.92 14.05
C ARG A 49 -11.50 6.23 14.20
N CYS A 50 -12.78 6.24 13.84
CA CYS A 50 -13.67 7.29 14.31
C CYS A 50 -13.70 7.18 15.83
N ALA A 51 -13.43 8.28 16.53
CA ALA A 51 -13.46 8.34 18.00
C ALA A 51 -14.90 8.30 18.52
N THR A 52 -15.68 7.30 18.11
CA THR A 52 -16.98 7.07 18.70
C THR A 52 -16.72 6.38 20.02
N SER A 53 -16.89 7.15 21.10
CA SER A 53 -17.04 6.67 22.46
C SER A 53 -18.04 5.50 22.45
N PHE A 54 -17.53 4.28 22.40
CA PHE A 54 -18.33 3.08 22.61
C PHE A 54 -18.43 2.93 24.12
N ARG A 55 -19.45 3.58 24.70
CA ARG A 55 -19.81 3.47 26.11
C ARG A 55 -20.81 2.32 26.21
N TRP A 56 -20.39 1.23 26.86
CA TRP A 56 -21.26 0.15 27.30
C TRP A 56 -22.12 0.60 28.48
#